data_AF-A0A1V6DVB0-F1
#
_entry.id   AF-A0A1V6DVB0-F1
#
_cell.length_a   1.000
_cell.length_b   1.000
_cell.length_c   1.000
_cell.angle_alpha   90.00
_cell.angle_beta   90.00
_cell.angle_gamma   90.00
#
_symmetry.space_group_name_H-M   'P 1'
#
loop_
_entity.id
_entity.type
_entity.pdbx_description
1 polymer ?
#
loop_
_entity_poly.entity_id
_entity_poly.type
_entity_poly.pdbx_seq_one_letter_code
_entity_poly.pdbx_strand_id
1 'polypeptide(L)'
;MEIKNLTTKNLLELYANIVEELRSRKIVRTKNNIVADYAEYLVAKNLNLELMPNSNKHFDAIDNKTNYKFQIKSRRITNYNKSKLLGVVRDLDFTGFDYLVVVYFDINFKVIESFMIPKEILKIYSKYNKLQNGYRISSKVFEDASVKKINL
;
A
#
# COMPACT_ATOMS: atom_id res chain seq x y z
N MET A 1 -21.65 -20.69 2.43
CA MET A 1 -22.15 -20.23 1.13
C MET A 1 -21.20 -20.75 0.06
N GLU A 2 -21.67 -21.63 -0.81
CA GLU A 2 -20.84 -22.16 -1.91
C GLU A 2 -20.78 -21.15 -3.05
N ILE A 3 -19.62 -20.51 -3.23
CA ILE A 3 -19.39 -19.51 -4.27
C ILE A 3 -19.70 -20.06 -5.68
N LYS A 4 -19.46 -21.35 -5.90
CA LYS A 4 -19.64 -22.02 -7.21
C LYS A 4 -21.08 -22.01 -7.71
N ASN A 5 -22.07 -21.90 -6.82
CA ASN A 5 -23.48 -22.01 -7.18
C ASN A 5 -24.13 -20.63 -7.42
N LEU A 6 -23.37 -19.55 -7.31
CA LEU A 6 -23.88 -18.19 -7.46
C LEU A 6 -23.77 -17.75 -8.93
N THR A 7 -24.79 -17.04 -9.39
CA THR A 7 -24.73 -16.35 -10.68
C THR A 7 -23.70 -15.22 -10.62
N THR A 8 -23.20 -14.79 -11.79
CA THR A 8 -22.32 -13.61 -11.89
C THR A 8 -22.93 -12.38 -11.23
N LYS A 9 -24.25 -12.17 -11.37
CA LYS A 9 -24.97 -11.06 -10.71
C LYS A 9 -24.85 -11.16 -9.19
N ASN A 10 -25.12 -12.34 -8.61
CA ASN A 10 -25.03 -12.52 -7.16
C ASN A 10 -23.60 -12.39 -6.64
N LEU A 11 -22.59 -12.78 -7.43
CA LEU A 11 -21.17 -12.58 -7.07
C LEU A 11 -20.81 -11.09 -7.01
N LEU A 12 -21.29 -10.29 -7.96
CA LEU A 12 -21.07 -8.84 -7.97
C LEU A 12 -21.83 -8.13 -6.85
N GLU A 13 -23.06 -8.55 -6.55
CA GLU A 13 -23.84 -8.05 -5.41
C GLU A 13 -23.15 -8.37 -4.08
N LEU A 14 -22.67 -9.61 -3.91
CA LEU A 14 -21.91 -10.01 -2.74
C LEU A 14 -20.63 -9.19 -2.60
N TYR A 15 -19.90 -8.98 -3.70
CA TYR A 15 -18.70 -8.16 -3.69
C TYR A 15 -19.00 -6.72 -3.25
N ALA A 16 -20.06 -6.11 -3.78
CA ALA A 16 -20.48 -4.76 -3.38
C ALA A 16 -20.82 -4.70 -1.88
N ASN A 17 -21.56 -5.68 -1.37
CA ASN A 17 -21.92 -5.75 0.06
C ASN A 17 -20.68 -5.93 0.96
N ILE A 18 -19.71 -6.75 0.54
CA ILE A 18 -18.43 -6.90 1.26
C ILE A 18 -17.69 -5.56 1.34
N VAL A 19 -17.61 -4.82 0.24
CA VAL A 19 -16.94 -3.51 0.21
C VAL A 19 -17.65 -2.51 1.13
N GLU A 20 -18.98 -2.46 1.11
CA GLU A 20 -19.74 -1.58 2.01
C GLU A 20 -19.57 -1.95 3.49
N GLU A 21 -19.52 -3.24 3.81
CA GLU A 21 -19.27 -3.71 5.18
C GLU A 21 -17.86 -3.33 5.65
N LEU A 22 -16.83 -3.52 4.81
CA LEU A 22 -15.46 -3.10 5.12
C LEU A 22 -15.37 -1.58 5.33
N ARG A 23 -16.17 -0.80 4.59
CA ARG A 23 -16.24 0.66 4.72
C ARG A 23 -16.92 1.08 6.01
N SER A 24 -18.03 0.42 6.37
CA SER A 24 -18.71 0.59 7.66
C SER A 24 -17.75 0.36 8.84
N ARG A 25 -16.88 -0.65 8.72
CA ARG A 25 -15.81 -0.96 9.69
C ARG A 25 -14.62 0.00 9.64
N LYS A 26 -14.63 1.00 8.75
CA LYS A 26 -13.54 1.96 8.52
C LYS A 26 -12.21 1.31 8.11
N ILE A 27 -12.27 0.14 7.48
CA ILE A 27 -11.10 -0.58 6.97
C ILE A 27 -10.76 -0.11 5.56
N VAL A 28 -11.76 0.04 4.69
CA VAL A 28 -11.60 0.60 3.35
C VAL A 28 -12.20 2.00 3.28
N ARG A 29 -11.59 2.85 2.45
CA ARG A 29 -11.90 4.29 2.36
C ARG A 29 -12.36 4.66 0.95
N THR A 30 -11.90 3.94 -0.06
CA THR A 30 -12.22 4.10 -1.47
C THR A 30 -12.97 2.87 -1.98
N LYS A 31 -13.67 3.03 -3.12
CA LYS A 31 -14.43 1.92 -3.74
C LYS A 31 -13.56 0.99 -4.60
N ASN A 32 -12.36 1.42 -4.97
CA ASN A 32 -11.68 0.85 -6.14
C ASN A 32 -10.41 0.05 -5.80
N ASN A 33 -9.83 0.20 -4.60
CA ASN A 33 -8.61 -0.52 -4.26
C ASN A 33 -8.56 -0.98 -2.79
N ILE A 34 -9.27 -2.07 -2.50
CA ILE A 34 -9.29 -2.73 -1.18
C ILE A 34 -7.87 -3.04 -0.67
N VAL A 35 -6.94 -3.40 -1.56
CA VAL A 35 -5.56 -3.77 -1.18
C VAL A 35 -4.81 -2.56 -0.63
N ALA A 36 -4.94 -1.40 -1.28
CA ALA A 36 -4.28 -0.17 -0.83
C ALA A 36 -4.89 0.34 0.48
N ASP A 37 -6.22 0.46 0.54
CA ASP A 37 -6.87 0.97 1.74
C ASP A 37 -6.62 0.06 2.96
N TYR A 38 -6.60 -1.26 2.76
CA TYR A 38 -6.32 -2.19 3.84
C TYR A 38 -4.87 -2.06 4.33
N ALA A 39 -3.90 -1.84 3.44
CA ALA A 39 -2.53 -1.55 3.84
C ALA A 39 -2.42 -0.24 4.62
N GLU A 40 -3.09 0.83 4.15
CA GLU A 40 -3.16 2.11 4.87
C GLU A 40 -3.69 1.92 6.29
N TYR A 41 -4.81 1.21 6.43
CA TYR A 41 -5.41 0.90 7.73
C TYR A 41 -4.45 0.14 8.65
N LEU A 42 -3.84 -0.95 8.16
CA LEU A 42 -2.92 -1.77 8.97
C LEU A 42 -1.71 -0.97 9.43
N VAL A 43 -1.09 -0.22 8.52
CA VAL A 43 0.10 0.59 8.81
C VAL A 43 -0.24 1.70 9.81
N ALA A 44 -1.31 2.45 9.57
CA ALA A 44 -1.72 3.53 10.45
C ALA A 44 -2.08 3.03 11.85
N LYS A 45 -2.80 1.90 11.94
CA LYS A 45 -3.12 1.29 13.23
C LYS A 45 -1.88 0.82 13.98
N ASN A 46 -0.95 0.15 13.29
CA ASN A 46 0.24 -0.43 13.92
C ASN A 46 1.26 0.62 14.35
N LEU A 47 1.44 1.67 13.54
CA LEU A 47 2.40 2.76 13.80
C LEU A 47 1.75 3.97 14.51
N ASN A 48 0.46 3.88 14.86
CA ASN A 48 -0.32 4.95 15.47
C ASN A 48 -0.25 6.28 14.69
N LEU A 49 -0.50 6.19 13.38
CA LEU A 49 -0.49 7.32 12.43
C LEU A 49 -1.91 7.82 12.16
N GLU A 50 -2.02 9.09 11.79
CA GLU A 50 -3.23 9.67 11.23
C GLU A 50 -3.24 9.52 9.71
N LEU A 51 -4.33 8.96 9.16
CA LEU A 51 -4.51 8.84 7.71
C LEU A 51 -4.97 10.16 7.09
N MET A 52 -4.28 10.60 6.04
CA MET A 52 -4.63 11.81 5.31
C MET A 52 -5.81 11.60 4.37
N PRO A 53 -6.60 12.63 4.06
CA PRO A 53 -7.65 12.55 3.05
C PRO A 53 -7.11 12.17 1.66
N ASN A 54 -7.91 11.47 0.87
CA ASN A 54 -7.53 11.00 -0.48
C ASN A 54 -7.15 12.13 -1.46
N SER A 55 -7.48 13.40 -1.15
CA SER A 55 -7.08 14.57 -1.93
C SER A 55 -5.62 14.97 -1.69
N ASN A 56 -4.97 14.46 -0.65
CA ASN A 56 -3.56 14.68 -0.41
C ASN A 56 -2.74 13.87 -1.41
N LYS A 57 -1.94 14.56 -2.23
CA LYS A 57 -1.16 13.94 -3.32
C LYS A 57 0.23 13.48 -2.89
N HIS A 58 0.68 13.84 -1.69
CA HIS A 58 2.10 13.75 -1.32
C HIS A 58 2.43 12.63 -0.32
N PHE A 59 1.50 12.29 0.57
CA PHE A 59 1.66 11.24 1.57
C PHE A 59 0.29 10.74 2.07
N ASP A 60 0.26 9.51 2.57
CA ASP A 60 -0.97 8.81 2.95
C ASP A 60 -1.24 8.89 4.46
N ALA A 61 -0.19 9.02 5.29
CA ALA A 61 -0.31 9.09 6.74
C ALA A 61 0.75 10.00 7.39
N ILE A 62 0.46 10.51 8.59
CA ILE A 62 1.39 11.33 9.39
C ILE A 62 1.44 10.85 10.83
N ASP A 63 2.63 10.89 11.43
CA ASP A 63 2.79 10.76 12.88
C ASP A 63 2.67 12.14 13.52
N ASN A 64 1.59 12.38 14.27
CA ASN A 64 1.36 13.67 14.93
C ASN A 64 2.37 14.01 16.04
N LYS A 65 3.16 13.03 16.51
CA LYS A 65 4.18 13.27 17.54
C LYS A 65 5.48 13.78 16.94
N THR A 66 5.88 13.22 15.79
CA THR A 66 7.17 13.52 15.13
C THR A 66 7.03 14.40 13.90
N ASN A 67 5.81 14.57 13.38
CA ASN A 67 5.49 15.12 12.06
C ASN A 67 6.08 14.34 10.87
N TYR A 68 6.53 13.10 11.08
CA TYR A 68 6.99 12.27 9.97
C TYR A 68 5.84 11.87 9.06
N LYS A 69 6.09 12.00 7.75
CA LYS A 69 5.11 11.72 6.71
C LYS A 69 5.41 10.37 6.05
N PHE A 70 4.36 9.61 5.80
CA PHE A 70 4.43 8.24 5.30
C PHE A 70 3.66 8.12 4.00
N GLN A 71 4.33 7.67 2.94
CA GLN A 71 3.67 7.11 1.77
C GLN A 71 3.55 5.60 1.96
N ILE A 72 2.44 5.02 1.58
CA ILE A 72 2.10 3.61 1.72
C ILE A 72 1.85 3.04 0.32
N LYS A 73 2.55 1.97 -0.01
CA LYS A 73 2.32 1.20 -1.24
C LYS A 73 2.11 -0.25 -0.89
N SER A 74 1.21 -0.89 -1.62
CA SER A 74 0.88 -2.29 -1.38
C SER A 74 0.79 -3.10 -2.66
N ARG A 75 0.97 -4.41 -2.54
CA ARG A 75 0.73 -5.32 -3.65
C ARG A 75 0.21 -6.67 -3.16
N ARG A 76 -0.82 -7.17 -3.83
CA ARG A 76 -1.36 -8.52 -3.64
C ARG A 76 -0.71 -9.46 -4.65
N ILE A 77 0.02 -10.45 -4.17
CA ILE A 77 0.72 -11.44 -4.98
C ILE A 77 -0.24 -12.59 -5.25
N THR A 78 -0.46 -12.90 -6.53
CA THR A 78 -1.38 -13.97 -6.95
C THR A 78 -0.66 -14.96 -7.86
N ASN A 79 -1.26 -16.13 -8.06
CA ASN A 79 -0.72 -17.13 -8.98
C ASN A 79 -0.62 -16.61 -10.43
N TYR A 80 -1.50 -15.67 -10.80
CA TYR A 80 -1.53 -15.03 -12.12
C TYR A 80 -0.57 -13.83 -12.23
N ASN A 81 -0.15 -13.24 -11.10
CA ASN A 81 0.76 -12.12 -11.07
C ASN A 81 1.71 -12.23 -9.87
N LYS A 82 2.82 -12.94 -10.10
CA LYS A 82 3.87 -13.19 -9.09
C LYS A 82 4.83 -12.01 -8.92
N SER A 83 4.67 -10.94 -9.70
CA SER A 83 5.58 -9.80 -9.66
C SER A 83 5.45 -9.04 -8.34
N LYS A 84 6.58 -8.85 -7.64
CA LYS A 84 6.70 -7.97 -6.46
C LYS A 84 6.93 -6.50 -6.81
N LEU A 85 6.99 -6.15 -8.10
CA LEU A 85 7.29 -4.79 -8.53
C LEU A 85 6.23 -3.82 -7.99
N LEU A 86 6.63 -2.70 -7.41
CA LEU A 86 5.69 -1.68 -6.96
C LEU A 86 5.30 -0.74 -8.11
N GLY A 87 4.11 -0.14 -8.01
CA GLY A 87 3.78 1.02 -8.85
C GLY A 87 4.76 2.16 -8.60
N VAL A 88 5.02 2.98 -9.61
CA VAL A 88 5.97 4.09 -9.49
C VAL A 88 5.60 5.06 -8.37
N VAL A 89 6.60 5.64 -7.73
CA VAL A 89 6.45 6.80 -6.84
C VAL A 89 6.50 8.05 -7.72
N ARG A 90 5.44 8.86 -7.69
CA ARG A 90 5.31 10.05 -8.56
C ARG A 90 5.80 11.34 -7.91
N ASP A 91 6.15 11.29 -6.64
CA ASP A 91 6.77 12.39 -5.94
C ASP A 91 8.21 12.58 -6.45
N LEU A 92 8.46 13.72 -7.09
CA LEU A 92 9.75 14.05 -7.66
C LEU A 92 10.71 14.36 -6.50
N ASP A 93 11.86 13.68 -6.48
CA ASP A 93 12.90 13.78 -5.45
C ASP A 93 12.51 13.33 -4.02
N PHE A 94 11.36 12.66 -3.86
CA PHE A 94 10.91 12.10 -2.57
C PHE A 94 10.84 13.17 -1.46
N THR A 95 10.27 14.33 -1.77
CA THR A 95 10.19 15.48 -0.85
C THR A 95 8.88 15.55 -0.08
N GLY A 96 7.84 14.86 -0.56
CA GLY A 96 6.49 14.84 0.00
C GLY A 96 6.32 13.95 1.23
N PHE A 97 7.26 13.02 1.48
CA PHE A 97 7.22 12.08 2.60
C PHE A 97 8.61 11.75 3.13
N ASP A 98 8.69 11.23 4.35
CA ASP A 98 9.94 10.82 5.02
C ASP A 98 10.20 9.32 4.90
N TYR A 99 9.13 8.52 4.94
CA TYR A 99 9.19 7.07 4.80
C TYR A 99 8.24 6.54 3.73
N LEU A 100 8.71 5.56 2.97
CA LEU A 100 7.84 4.69 2.18
C LEU A 100 7.63 3.39 2.95
N VAL A 101 6.37 3.07 3.24
CA VAL A 101 5.97 1.77 3.75
C VAL A 101 5.46 0.90 2.60
N VAL A 102 5.99 -0.31 2.50
CA VAL A 102 5.61 -1.30 1.49
C VAL A 102 4.96 -2.49 2.17
N VAL A 103 3.77 -2.90 1.71
CA VAL A 103 3.05 -4.08 2.22
C VAL A 103 2.77 -5.08 1.11
N TYR A 104 3.26 -6.32 1.27
CA TYR A 104 2.97 -7.43 0.37
C TYR A 104 1.95 -8.37 1.00
N PHE A 105 0.88 -8.63 0.26
CA PHE A 105 -0.17 -9.58 0.66
C PHE A 105 -0.15 -10.84 -0.20
N ASP A 106 -0.60 -11.95 0.37
CA ASP A 106 -0.95 -13.15 -0.38
C ASP A 106 -2.33 -13.04 -1.04
N ILE A 107 -2.76 -14.11 -1.71
CA ILE A 107 -4.05 -14.16 -2.40
C ILE A 107 -5.25 -13.96 -1.46
N ASN A 108 -5.09 -14.20 -0.15
CA ASN A 108 -6.11 -14.13 0.89
C ASN A 108 -5.97 -12.88 1.77
N PHE A 109 -5.21 -11.86 1.33
CA PHE A 109 -4.95 -10.64 2.09
C PHE A 109 -4.15 -10.84 3.39
N LYS A 110 -3.45 -11.97 3.55
CA LYS A 110 -2.48 -12.13 4.65
C LYS A 110 -1.22 -11.36 4.32
N VAL A 111 -0.69 -10.60 5.28
CA VAL A 111 0.62 -9.94 5.14
C VAL A 111 1.70 -11.01 5.02
N ILE A 112 2.47 -10.96 3.93
CA ILE A 112 3.65 -11.81 3.70
C ILE A 112 4.88 -11.08 4.25
N GLU A 113 5.05 -9.82 3.85
CA GLU A 113 6.18 -8.96 4.21
C GLU A 113 5.75 -7.51 4.24
N SER A 114 6.33 -6.74 5.16
CA SER A 114 6.18 -5.30 5.22
C SER A 114 7.48 -4.61 5.59
N PHE A 115 7.78 -3.52 4.89
CA PHE A 115 9.04 -2.79 4.99
C PHE A 115 8.78 -1.30 5.16
N MET A 116 9.62 -0.64 5.95
CA MET A 116 9.68 0.81 6.09
C MET A 116 11.04 1.29 5.58
N ILE A 117 11.00 2.14 4.56
CA ILE A 117 12.17 2.57 3.78
C ILE A 117 12.32 4.09 3.95
N PRO A 118 13.46 4.57 4.49
CA PRO A 118 13.77 5.99 4.54
C PRO A 118 13.91 6.59 3.13
N LYS A 119 13.45 7.83 2.93
CA LYS A 119 13.53 8.51 1.62
C LYS A 119 14.94 8.60 1.05
N GLU A 120 15.95 8.71 1.90
CA GLU A 120 17.37 8.81 1.51
C GLU A 120 17.80 7.56 0.73
N ILE A 121 17.29 6.39 1.14
CA ILE A 121 17.57 5.10 0.52
C ILE A 121 16.85 4.98 -0.81
N LEU A 122 15.63 5.53 -0.93
CA LEU A 122 14.88 5.52 -2.19
C LEU A 122 15.62 6.25 -3.32
N LYS A 123 16.36 7.33 -3.02
CA LYS A 123 17.17 8.05 -4.01
C LYS A 123 18.27 7.18 -4.62
N ILE A 124 18.83 6.27 -3.84
CA ILE A 124 19.89 5.35 -4.26
C ILE A 124 19.31 4.19 -5.09
N TYR A 125 18.18 3.63 -4.63
CA TYR A 125 17.61 2.40 -5.19
C TYR A 125 16.43 2.64 -6.15
N SER A 126 16.30 3.83 -6.71
CA SER A 126 15.24 4.12 -7.68
C SER A 126 15.77 4.61 -9.02
N LYS A 127 15.01 4.32 -10.07
CA LYS A 127 15.28 4.82 -11.42
C LYS A 127 14.05 5.53 -11.96
N TYR A 128 14.24 6.75 -12.45
CA TYR A 128 13.17 7.49 -13.08
C TYR A 128 12.67 6.77 -14.33
N ASN A 129 11.35 6.62 -14.44
CA ASN A 129 10.65 6.04 -15.59
C ASN A 129 9.86 7.15 -16.29
N LYS A 130 10.34 7.55 -17.47
CA LYS A 130 9.72 8.61 -18.28
C LYS A 130 8.30 8.28 -18.74
N LEU A 131 8.00 7.01 -19.06
CA LEU A 131 6.68 6.59 -19.56
C LEU A 131 5.60 6.68 -18.48
N GLN A 132 5.96 6.36 -17.23
CA GLN A 132 5.02 6.37 -16.11
C GLN A 132 5.07 7.66 -15.29
N ASN A 133 5.96 8.58 -15.66
CA ASN A 133 6.23 9.84 -14.98
C ASN A 133 6.44 9.65 -13.47
N GLY A 134 7.43 8.82 -13.11
CA GLY A 134 7.74 8.52 -11.71
C GLY A 134 8.91 7.56 -11.53
N TYR A 135 9.34 7.39 -10.29
CA TYR A 135 10.46 6.56 -9.89
C TYR A 135 10.05 5.11 -9.67
N ARG A 136 10.76 4.19 -10.32
CA ARG A 136 10.62 2.76 -10.14
C ARG A 136 11.66 2.29 -9.12
N ILE A 137 11.20 1.62 -8.07
CA ILE A 137 12.05 1.16 -6.97
C ILE A 137 12.63 -0.21 -7.33
N SER A 138 13.95 -0.36 -7.17
CA SER A 138 14.67 -1.62 -7.33
C SER A 138 14.36 -2.55 -6.15
N SER A 139 14.23 -3.86 -6.41
CA SER A 139 14.06 -4.85 -5.35
C SER A 139 15.25 -4.92 -4.39
N LYS A 140 16.45 -4.50 -4.83
CA LYS A 140 17.65 -4.44 -3.97
C LYS A 140 17.49 -3.51 -2.77
N VAL A 141 16.52 -2.59 -2.81
CA VAL A 141 16.23 -1.69 -1.67
C VAL A 141 15.95 -2.49 -0.39
N PHE A 142 15.35 -3.67 -0.49
CA PHE A 142 14.96 -4.48 0.68
C PHE A 142 16.15 -5.17 1.35
N GLU A 143 17.33 -5.14 0.73
CA GLU A 143 18.58 -5.70 1.27
C GLU A 143 19.42 -4.63 1.99
N ASP A 144 19.06 -3.35 1.89
CA ASP A 144 19.78 -2.26 2.56
C ASP A 144 19.54 -2.29 4.08
N ALA A 145 20.62 -2.17 4.86
CA ALA A 145 20.58 -2.25 6.33
C ALA A 145 19.72 -1.16 6.99
N SER A 146 19.45 -0.06 6.29
CA SER A 146 18.61 1.05 6.76
C SER A 146 17.12 0.76 6.60
N VAL A 147 16.76 -0.26 5.82
CA VAL A 147 15.37 -0.68 5.62
C VAL A 147 14.93 -1.56 6.78
N LYS A 148 13.83 -1.18 7.42
CA LYS A 148 13.27 -1.91 8.56
C LYS A 148 12.14 -2.80 8.11
N LYS A 149 12.21 -4.09 8.45
CA LYS A 149 11.02 -4.96 8.40
C LYS A 149 10.10 -4.57 9.55
N ILE A 150 8.81 -4.38 9.26
CA ILE A 150 7.79 -4.10 10.27
C ILE A 150 6.80 -5.27 10.30
N ASN A 151 6.23 -5.54 11.48
CA ASN A 151 5.20 -6.56 11.65
C ASN A 151 3.83 -5.86 11.67
N LEU A 152 2.92 -6.30 10.79
CA LEU A 152 1.56 -5.78 10.62
C LEU A 152 0.53 -6.90 10.85
#